data_AF-A0AAV8DXS0-F1
#
_entry.id   AF-A0AAV8DXS0-F1
#
_cell.length_a   1.000
_cell.length_b   1.000
_cell.length_c   1.000
_cell.angle_alpha   90.00
_cell.angle_beta   90.00
_cell.angle_gamma   90.00
#
_symmetry.space_group_name_H-M   'P 1'
#
loop_
_entity.id
_entity.type
_entity.pdbx_description
1 polymer ?
#
loop_
_entity_poly.entity_id
_entity_poly.type
_entity_poly.pdbx_seq_one_letter_code
_entity_poly.pdbx_strand_id
1 'polypeptide(L)'
;MIDLRLISPLIISIFNTNLTAGGPPPIGGKKANLDPVTRDIILQFAYQEVGHLRAIKRTVKGFPRPLLDISADNFAKIINNAMKYPLYPPFDPYANGLNFLIASYIIPYVGLTGYVGANPKLQSAQAKRLVAGLLGVESAQDAVIRALLHERASLKVQPYDITVADFTNRISDLRNDIGKQGLKDEGLIVPLELGAEGKISGNVIAGDRDSVAYDRSPEEILRIVYGTGSESIPGGFLPWGGDGQIARSYTFGKY
;
A
#
# COMPACT_ATOMS: atom_id res chain seq x y z
N MET A 1 0.44 -14.52 1.55
CA MET A 1 0.83 -13.13 1.82
C MET A 1 0.91 -12.44 0.48
N ILE A 2 0.11 -11.40 0.25
CA ILE A 2 0.05 -10.68 -1.02
C ILE A 2 0.90 -9.42 -0.85
N ASP A 3 1.98 -9.29 -1.63
CA ASP A 3 2.72 -8.03 -1.76
C ASP A 3 2.07 -7.22 -2.88
N LEU A 4 1.42 -6.12 -2.51
CA LEU A 4 0.61 -5.28 -3.41
C LEU A 4 1.32 -3.99 -3.84
N ARG A 5 2.58 -3.77 -3.44
CA ARG A 5 3.29 -2.53 -3.74
C ARG A 5 3.40 -2.34 -5.24
N LEU A 6 2.99 -1.19 -5.79
CA LEU A 6 3.13 -0.80 -7.21
C LEU A 6 4.46 -1.17 -7.89
N ILE A 7 5.51 -1.19 -7.09
CA ILE A 7 6.92 -1.36 -7.47
C ILE A 7 7.26 -2.85 -7.72
N SER A 8 6.65 -3.76 -6.96
CA SER A 8 6.96 -5.20 -6.94
C SER A 8 6.40 -5.95 -8.18
N PRO A 9 5.11 -5.82 -8.55
CA PRO A 9 4.49 -6.59 -9.63
C PRO A 9 5.11 -6.39 -11.00
N LEU A 10 5.42 -5.15 -11.36
CA LEU A 10 6.01 -4.79 -12.66
C LEU A 10 7.40 -5.38 -12.78
N ILE A 11 8.21 -5.28 -11.72
CA ILE A 11 9.58 -5.75 -11.71
C ILE A 11 9.63 -7.28 -11.61
N ILE A 12 8.73 -7.94 -10.88
CA ILE A 12 8.65 -9.41 -10.88
C ILE A 12 8.29 -9.97 -12.26
N SER A 13 7.30 -9.38 -12.95
CA SER A 13 6.90 -9.87 -14.27
C SER A 13 8.00 -9.73 -15.33
N ILE A 14 8.90 -8.76 -15.17
CA ILE A 14 9.99 -8.48 -16.12
C ILE A 14 11.26 -9.23 -15.74
N PHE A 15 11.59 -9.35 -14.45
CA PHE A 15 12.91 -9.81 -14.01
C PHE A 15 12.92 -11.22 -13.40
N ASN A 16 11.79 -11.78 -12.91
CA ASN A 16 11.78 -13.13 -12.34
C ASN A 16 10.38 -13.78 -12.32
N THR A 17 9.98 -14.38 -13.45
CA THR A 17 8.68 -15.06 -13.58
C THR A 17 8.50 -16.24 -12.61
N ASN A 18 9.57 -16.88 -12.14
CA ASN A 18 9.48 -17.95 -11.13
C ASN A 18 8.90 -17.44 -9.80
N LEU A 19 9.04 -16.15 -9.49
CA LEU A 19 8.45 -15.55 -8.30
C LEU A 19 6.94 -15.34 -8.40
N THR A 20 6.33 -15.37 -9.59
CA THR A 20 4.85 -15.30 -9.73
C THR A 20 4.15 -16.62 -9.42
N ALA A 21 4.89 -17.75 -9.42
CA ALA A 21 4.33 -19.10 -9.31
C ALA A 21 3.17 -19.36 -10.30
N GLY A 22 3.31 -18.86 -11.53
CA GLY A 22 2.31 -19.04 -12.60
C GLY A 22 1.13 -18.08 -12.53
N GLY A 23 1.12 -17.13 -11.58
CA GLY A 23 0.06 -16.11 -11.49
C GLY A 23 0.04 -15.15 -12.69
N PRO A 24 -1.14 -14.62 -13.07
CA PRO A 24 -1.30 -13.77 -14.26
C PRO A 24 -0.52 -12.45 -14.15
N PRO A 25 -0.05 -11.87 -15.27
CA PRO A 25 0.60 -10.55 -15.29
C PRO A 25 -0.31 -9.43 -14.75
N PRO A 26 0.26 -8.35 -14.16
CA PRO A 26 -0.54 -7.21 -13.72
C PRO A 26 -1.13 -6.45 -14.91
N ILE A 27 -2.28 -5.80 -14.70
CA ILE A 27 -2.98 -4.97 -15.68
C ILE A 27 -2.47 -3.53 -15.62
N GLY A 28 -2.24 -2.94 -16.80
CA GLY A 28 -2.21 -1.49 -16.99
C GLY A 28 -0.99 -0.75 -16.43
N GLY A 29 -0.01 -1.46 -15.88
CA GLY A 29 1.20 -0.84 -15.36
C GLY A 29 2.06 -0.22 -16.46
N LYS A 30 2.57 0.99 -16.21
CA LYS A 30 3.41 1.75 -17.14
C LYS A 30 4.69 2.21 -16.47
N LYS A 31 5.68 2.61 -17.28
CA LYS A 31 6.88 3.27 -16.78
C LYS A 31 6.53 4.71 -16.39
N ALA A 32 6.75 5.05 -15.12
CA ALA A 32 6.57 6.42 -14.62
C ALA A 32 7.69 7.36 -15.09
N ASN A 33 7.38 8.64 -15.25
CA ASN A 33 8.35 9.70 -15.52
C ASN A 33 8.99 10.21 -14.21
N LEU A 34 9.99 9.50 -13.70
CA LEU A 34 10.65 9.79 -12.43
C LEU A 34 11.91 10.64 -12.63
N ASP A 35 12.14 11.60 -11.72
CA ASP A 35 13.43 12.27 -11.60
C ASP A 35 14.52 11.26 -11.16
N PRO A 36 15.82 11.57 -11.36
CA PRO A 36 16.89 10.63 -11.09
C PRO A 36 16.93 10.10 -9.65
N VAL A 37 16.62 10.93 -8.65
CA VAL A 37 16.68 10.55 -7.23
C VAL A 37 15.52 9.64 -6.90
N THR A 38 14.29 10.03 -7.24
CA THR A 38 13.11 9.19 -7.01
C THR A 38 13.26 7.86 -7.75
N ARG A 39 13.75 7.87 -8.99
CA ARG A 39 13.96 6.64 -9.77
C ARG A 39 14.92 5.67 -9.07
N ASP A 40 16.04 6.17 -8.56
CA ASP A 40 17.04 5.35 -7.88
C ASP A 40 16.45 4.71 -6.61
N ILE A 41 15.83 5.51 -5.75
CA ILE A 41 15.19 5.05 -4.51
C ILE A 41 14.14 3.96 -4.80
N ILE A 42 13.24 4.23 -5.76
CA ILE A 42 12.17 3.28 -6.12
C ILE A 42 12.75 1.99 -6.73
N LEU A 43 13.86 2.07 -7.47
CA LEU A 43 14.55 0.89 -8.00
C LEU A 43 15.16 0.03 -6.88
N GLN A 44 15.73 0.65 -5.84
CA GLN A 44 16.22 -0.08 -4.67
C GLN A 44 15.08 -0.84 -3.98
N PHE A 45 13.94 -0.18 -3.75
CA PHE A 45 12.76 -0.81 -3.14
C PHE A 45 12.31 -2.02 -3.95
N ALA A 46 12.24 -1.88 -5.27
CA ALA A 46 11.85 -2.97 -6.14
C ALA A 46 12.70 -4.23 -6.00
N TYR A 47 14.03 -4.07 -5.95
CA TYR A 47 14.93 -5.20 -5.77
C TYR A 47 14.83 -5.80 -4.37
N GLN A 48 14.54 -4.99 -3.35
CA GLN A 48 14.21 -5.49 -2.02
C GLN A 48 12.95 -6.36 -2.06
N GLU A 49 11.94 -6.01 -2.86
CA GLU A 49 10.71 -6.82 -2.98
C GLU A 49 10.90 -8.16 -3.64
N VAL A 50 11.76 -8.21 -4.66
CA VAL A 50 12.22 -9.47 -5.22
C VAL A 50 12.89 -10.33 -4.12
N GLY A 51 13.63 -9.71 -3.21
CA GLY A 51 14.21 -10.34 -2.02
C GLY A 51 13.17 -10.84 -1.02
N HIS A 52 12.19 -10.00 -0.67
CA HIS A 52 11.09 -10.35 0.24
C HIS A 52 10.32 -11.56 -0.26
N LEU A 53 9.93 -11.58 -1.53
CA LEU A 53 9.23 -12.72 -2.11
C LEU A 53 10.07 -14.00 -2.12
N ARG A 54 11.37 -13.88 -2.38
CA ARG A 54 12.29 -15.02 -2.30
C ARG A 54 12.37 -15.56 -0.86
N ALA A 55 12.43 -14.69 0.14
CA ALA A 55 12.43 -15.08 1.55
C ALA A 55 11.11 -15.79 1.93
N ILE A 56 9.96 -15.19 1.58
CA ILE A 56 8.63 -15.77 1.83
C ILE A 56 8.52 -17.16 1.21
N LYS A 57 8.86 -17.32 -0.07
CA LYS A 57 8.77 -18.61 -0.77
C LYS A 57 9.68 -19.69 -0.18
N ARG A 58 10.82 -19.31 0.41
CA ARG A 58 11.75 -20.24 1.06
C ARG A 58 11.25 -20.70 2.44
N THR A 59 10.50 -19.85 3.15
CA THR A 59 10.09 -20.11 4.53
C THR A 59 8.70 -20.71 4.66
N VAL A 60 7.75 -20.31 3.81
CA VAL A 60 6.35 -20.75 3.90
C VAL A 60 5.82 -21.20 2.55
N LYS A 61 4.85 -22.12 2.57
CA LYS A 61 4.13 -22.50 1.35
C LYS A 61 3.38 -21.30 0.81
N GLY A 62 3.78 -20.84 -0.38
CA GLY A 62 3.13 -19.74 -1.09
C GLY A 62 1.93 -20.21 -1.92
N PHE A 63 1.38 -19.27 -2.68
CA PHE A 63 0.35 -19.47 -3.69
C PHE A 63 0.67 -18.59 -4.91
N PRO A 64 0.09 -18.86 -6.09
CA PRO A 64 0.27 -18.04 -7.29
C PRO A 64 -0.10 -16.58 -7.04
N ARG A 65 0.63 -15.63 -7.63
CA ARG A 65 0.28 -14.21 -7.52
C ARG A 65 -1.17 -13.99 -8.00
N PRO A 66 -2.03 -13.29 -7.25
CA PRO A 66 -3.35 -12.86 -7.74
C PRO A 66 -3.24 -11.91 -8.94
N LEU A 67 -4.32 -11.72 -9.69
CA LEU A 67 -4.38 -10.67 -10.70
C LEU A 67 -4.35 -9.30 -10.01
N LEU A 68 -3.41 -8.44 -10.44
CA LEU A 68 -3.25 -7.10 -9.92
C LEU A 68 -3.70 -6.08 -10.97
N ASP A 69 -4.54 -5.11 -10.59
CA ASP A 69 -4.85 -3.96 -11.43
C ASP A 69 -4.12 -2.72 -10.92
N ILE A 70 -3.05 -2.36 -11.60
CA ILE A 70 -2.25 -1.18 -11.33
C ILE A 70 -2.40 -0.13 -12.44
N SER A 71 -3.49 -0.19 -13.21
CA SER A 71 -3.78 0.78 -14.26
C SER A 71 -3.98 2.19 -13.71
N ALA A 72 -3.64 3.20 -14.51
CA ALA A 72 -3.92 4.60 -14.18
C ALA A 72 -5.42 4.82 -13.88
N ASP A 73 -6.31 4.14 -14.60
CA ASP A 73 -7.75 4.22 -14.37
C ASP A 73 -8.17 3.71 -13.00
N ASN A 74 -7.55 2.62 -12.52
CA ASN A 74 -7.81 2.11 -11.17
C ASN A 74 -7.32 3.08 -10.09
N PHE A 75 -6.12 3.64 -10.26
CA PHE A 75 -5.62 4.70 -9.37
C PHE A 75 -6.51 5.93 -9.34
N ALA A 76 -6.97 6.39 -10.51
CA ALA A 76 -7.90 7.50 -10.61
C ALA A 76 -9.21 7.23 -9.86
N LYS A 77 -9.78 6.02 -9.98
CA LYS A 77 -10.99 5.63 -9.22
C LYS A 77 -10.78 5.70 -7.71
N ILE A 78 -9.65 5.17 -7.22
CA ILE A 78 -9.33 5.16 -5.78
C ILE A 78 -9.13 6.59 -5.27
N ILE A 79 -8.40 7.42 -6.02
CA ILE A 79 -8.21 8.83 -5.66
C ILE A 79 -9.53 9.59 -5.69
N ASN A 80 -10.40 9.37 -6.68
CA ASN A 80 -11.71 10.00 -6.72
C ASN A 80 -12.56 9.62 -5.50
N ASN A 81 -12.47 8.37 -5.04
CA ASN A 81 -13.13 7.92 -3.81
C ASN A 81 -12.58 8.64 -2.57
N ALA A 82 -11.25 8.79 -2.47
CA ALA A 82 -10.61 9.54 -1.38
C ALA A 82 -11.02 11.02 -1.39
N MET A 83 -11.11 11.62 -2.59
CA MET A 83 -11.50 13.01 -2.77
C MET A 83 -13.00 13.24 -2.54
N LYS A 84 -13.82 12.20 -2.72
CA LYS A 84 -15.30 12.25 -2.76
C LYS A 84 -15.84 13.04 -3.97
N TYR A 85 -15.02 13.23 -4.99
CA TYR A 85 -15.37 13.83 -6.28
C TYR A 85 -14.34 13.42 -7.36
N PRO A 86 -14.71 13.43 -8.65
CA PRO A 86 -13.78 13.12 -9.72
C PRO A 86 -12.77 14.26 -9.95
N LEU A 87 -11.49 13.91 -10.09
CA LEU A 87 -10.46 14.83 -10.55
C LEU A 87 -10.47 14.95 -12.08
N TYR A 88 -10.18 16.15 -12.59
CA TYR A 88 -10.01 16.41 -14.01
C TYR A 88 -8.69 17.15 -14.29
N PRO A 89 -7.77 16.60 -15.11
CA PRO A 89 -7.80 15.24 -15.67
C PRO A 89 -7.80 14.14 -14.58
N PRO A 90 -8.08 12.87 -14.91
CA PRO A 90 -7.96 11.77 -13.96
C PRO A 90 -6.54 11.67 -13.37
N PHE A 91 -6.43 11.27 -12.10
CA PHE A 91 -5.14 11.07 -11.46
C PHE A 91 -4.34 9.96 -12.15
N ASP A 92 -3.19 10.31 -12.73
CA ASP A 92 -2.26 9.37 -13.34
C ASP A 92 -1.04 9.16 -12.43
N PRO A 93 -0.83 7.96 -11.86
CA PRO A 93 0.32 7.65 -11.02
C PRO A 93 1.65 7.64 -11.80
N TYR A 94 1.61 7.58 -13.13
CA TYR A 94 2.79 7.47 -13.99
C TYR A 94 3.25 8.81 -14.58
N ALA A 95 2.47 9.87 -14.39
CA ALA A 95 2.70 11.17 -15.03
C ALA A 95 4.03 11.83 -14.62
N ASN A 96 4.40 11.76 -13.34
CA ASN A 96 5.64 12.33 -12.80
C ASN A 96 6.01 11.72 -11.44
N GLY A 97 7.16 12.11 -10.89
CA GLY A 97 7.67 11.63 -9.59
C GLY A 97 6.73 11.90 -8.39
N LEU A 98 6.09 13.08 -8.33
CA LEU A 98 5.19 13.41 -7.21
C LEU A 98 3.92 12.55 -7.24
N ASN A 99 3.30 12.41 -8.41
CA ASN A 99 2.16 11.52 -8.60
C ASN A 99 2.51 10.07 -8.25
N PHE A 100 3.70 9.62 -8.64
CA PHE A 100 4.17 8.27 -8.33
C PHE A 100 4.36 8.07 -6.82
N LEU A 101 4.92 9.04 -6.10
CA LEU A 101 5.07 8.99 -4.65
C LEU A 101 3.71 8.97 -3.94
N ILE A 102 2.75 9.80 -4.38
CA ILE A 102 1.38 9.79 -3.85
C ILE A 102 0.69 8.44 -4.11
N ALA A 103 0.85 7.87 -5.32
CA ALA A 103 0.32 6.55 -5.62
C ALA A 103 0.98 5.46 -4.76
N SER A 104 2.29 5.58 -4.55
CA SER A 104 3.07 4.70 -3.67
C SER A 104 2.72 4.87 -2.20
N TYR A 105 2.07 5.96 -1.79
CA TYR A 105 1.57 6.14 -0.42
C TYR A 105 0.29 5.34 -0.13
N ILE A 106 -0.49 4.99 -1.16
CA ILE A 106 -1.81 4.34 -1.01
C ILE A 106 -1.70 2.94 -0.38
N ILE A 107 -0.74 2.12 -0.81
CA ILE A 107 -0.73 0.67 -0.54
C ILE A 107 0.25 0.21 0.56
N PRO A 108 1.54 0.62 0.60
CA PRO A 108 2.56 0.00 1.46
C PRO A 108 2.18 -0.03 2.94
N TYR A 109 1.54 1.04 3.42
CA TYR A 109 1.07 1.14 4.79
C TYR A 109 0.04 0.06 5.18
N VAL A 110 -0.75 -0.46 4.22
CA VAL A 110 -1.69 -1.57 4.47
C VAL A 110 -0.93 -2.90 4.67
N GLY A 111 0.20 -3.08 3.99
CA GLY A 111 1.05 -4.26 4.12
C GLY A 111 1.69 -4.37 5.49
N LEU A 112 2.35 -3.31 5.96
CA LEU A 112 3.03 -3.30 7.25
C LEU A 112 2.05 -3.43 8.43
N THR A 113 0.89 -2.77 8.38
CA THR A 113 -0.13 -2.90 9.44
C THR A 113 -0.73 -4.31 9.46
N GLY A 114 -0.75 -4.99 8.31
CA GLY A 114 -1.05 -6.42 8.25
C GLY A 114 0.01 -7.32 8.89
N TYR A 115 1.30 -6.96 8.85
CA TYR A 115 2.34 -7.68 9.58
C TYR A 115 2.20 -7.55 11.09
N VAL A 116 1.90 -6.34 11.57
CA VAL A 116 1.61 -6.11 13.00
C VAL A 116 0.43 -6.98 13.45
N GLY A 117 -0.69 -6.95 12.71
CA GLY A 117 -1.89 -7.74 13.04
C GLY A 117 -1.75 -9.25 12.87
N ALA A 118 -0.85 -9.70 11.98
CA ALA A 118 -0.56 -11.12 11.80
C ALA A 118 0.39 -11.68 12.87
N ASN A 119 1.33 -10.88 13.38
CA ASN A 119 2.42 -11.36 14.23
C ASN A 119 1.96 -12.13 15.49
N PRO A 120 0.92 -11.68 16.24
CA PRO A 120 0.38 -12.42 17.38
C PRO A 120 -0.23 -13.78 17.02
N LYS A 121 -0.67 -13.94 15.75
CA LYS A 121 -1.37 -15.14 15.26
C LYS A 121 -0.41 -16.22 14.73
N LEU A 122 0.84 -15.86 14.44
CA LEU A 122 1.85 -16.78 13.95
C LEU A 122 2.28 -17.75 15.05
N GLN A 123 2.34 -19.04 14.73
CA GLN A 123 2.75 -20.07 15.69
C GLN A 123 4.23 -20.45 15.56
N SER A 124 4.79 -20.37 14.35
CA SER A 124 6.19 -20.71 14.10
C SER A 124 7.14 -19.56 14.42
N ALA A 125 8.19 -19.83 15.20
CA ALA A 125 9.27 -18.87 15.44
C ALA A 125 9.96 -18.42 14.14
N GLN A 126 10.06 -19.32 13.15
CA GLN A 126 10.62 -18.99 11.83
C GLN A 126 9.72 -18.01 11.07
N ALA A 127 8.39 -18.22 11.13
CA ALA A 127 7.42 -17.31 10.53
C ALA A 127 7.41 -15.95 11.23
N LYS A 128 7.44 -15.92 12.58
CA LYS A 128 7.56 -14.68 13.36
C LYS A 128 8.83 -13.90 13.01
N ARG A 129 9.98 -14.58 12.94
CA ARG A 129 11.25 -13.97 12.55
C ARG A 129 11.18 -13.38 11.14
N LEU A 130 10.59 -14.11 10.19
CA LEU A 130 10.41 -13.62 8.82
C LEU A 130 9.53 -12.37 8.82
N VAL A 131 8.35 -12.41 9.44
CA VAL A 131 7.40 -11.28 9.45
C VAL A 131 7.98 -10.06 10.16
N ALA A 132 8.71 -10.24 11.27
CA ALA A 132 9.40 -9.14 11.94
C ALA A 132 10.49 -8.52 11.06
N GLY A 133 11.25 -9.32 10.32
CA GLY A 133 12.26 -8.83 9.37
C GLY A 133 11.66 -8.06 8.20
N LEU A 134 10.56 -8.56 7.62
CA LEU A 134 9.81 -7.87 6.56
C LEU A 134 9.25 -6.54 7.08
N LEU A 135 8.58 -6.55 8.23
CA LEU A 135 8.03 -5.36 8.87
C LEU A 135 9.08 -4.26 9.04
N GLY A 136 10.30 -4.60 9.48
CA GLY A 136 11.37 -3.60 9.64
C GLY A 136 11.76 -2.89 8.34
N VAL A 137 11.89 -3.63 7.24
CA VAL A 137 12.26 -3.04 5.93
C VAL A 137 11.09 -2.25 5.35
N GLU A 138 9.87 -2.79 5.44
CA GLU A 138 8.64 -2.16 4.95
C GLU A 138 8.35 -0.83 5.62
N SER A 139 8.49 -0.78 6.95
CA SER A 139 8.34 0.47 7.70
C SER A 139 9.40 1.51 7.30
N ALA A 140 10.63 1.08 7.00
CA ALA A 140 11.67 1.99 6.52
C ALA A 140 11.35 2.56 5.13
N GLN A 141 10.83 1.74 4.21
CA GLN A 141 10.41 2.19 2.89
C GLN A 141 9.22 3.17 2.96
N ASP A 142 8.21 2.88 3.81
CA ASP A 142 7.07 3.78 4.05
C ASP A 142 7.55 5.13 4.59
N ALA A 143 8.45 5.13 5.58
CA ALA A 143 9.02 6.34 6.15
C ALA A 143 9.79 7.18 5.11
N VAL A 144 10.51 6.55 4.18
CA VAL A 144 11.19 7.26 3.07
C VAL A 144 10.17 7.92 2.14
N ILE A 145 9.11 7.21 1.74
CA ILE A 145 8.05 7.78 0.89
C ILE A 145 7.38 8.95 1.62
N ARG A 146 7.02 8.77 2.89
CA ARG A 146 6.41 9.80 3.73
C ARG A 146 7.34 11.01 3.89
N ALA A 147 8.64 10.82 4.09
CA ALA A 147 9.60 11.92 4.20
C ALA A 147 9.71 12.72 2.91
N LEU A 148 9.82 12.05 1.76
CA LEU A 148 9.84 12.70 0.44
C LEU A 148 8.55 13.49 0.16
N LEU A 149 7.40 12.95 0.55
CA LEU A 149 6.13 13.67 0.41
C LEU A 149 6.01 14.82 1.43
N HIS A 150 6.50 14.64 2.66
CA HIS A 150 6.43 15.64 3.71
C HIS A 150 7.25 16.90 3.38
N GLU A 151 8.44 16.72 2.79
CA GLU A 151 9.23 17.84 2.23
C GLU A 151 8.42 18.67 1.22
N ARG A 152 7.44 18.04 0.56
CA ARG A 152 6.59 18.62 -0.48
C ARG A 152 5.16 18.87 0.01
N ALA A 153 4.89 18.78 1.31
CA ALA A 153 3.54 18.75 1.88
C ALA A 153 2.66 19.93 1.45
N SER A 154 3.23 21.14 1.38
CA SER A 154 2.52 22.37 1.00
C SER A 154 2.44 22.61 -0.51
N LEU A 155 3.13 21.80 -1.33
CA LEU A 155 3.08 21.95 -2.78
C LEU A 155 1.74 21.48 -3.32
N LYS A 156 1.20 22.21 -4.30
CA LYS A 156 0.01 21.82 -5.04
C LYS A 156 0.36 20.79 -6.11
N VAL A 157 -0.36 19.68 -6.15
CA VAL A 157 -0.17 18.61 -7.13
C VAL A 157 -0.79 19.02 -8.45
N GLN A 158 0.00 19.53 -9.38
CA GLN A 158 -0.50 20.02 -10.67
C GLN A 158 -1.19 18.91 -11.48
N PRO A 159 -2.31 19.20 -12.16
CA PRO A 159 -2.98 20.50 -12.29
C PRO A 159 -4.06 20.76 -11.20
N TYR A 160 -4.10 19.95 -10.16
CA TYR A 160 -5.11 20.04 -9.10
C TYR A 160 -4.76 21.17 -8.12
N ASP A 161 -5.78 21.88 -7.65
CA ASP A 161 -5.63 22.89 -6.60
C ASP A 161 -5.63 22.26 -5.19
N ILE A 162 -4.89 21.16 -5.03
CA ILE A 162 -4.89 20.31 -3.83
C ILE A 162 -3.44 20.09 -3.41
N THR A 163 -3.15 20.25 -2.12
CA THR A 163 -1.79 20.06 -1.61
C THR A 163 -1.43 18.59 -1.46
N VAL A 164 -0.13 18.28 -1.43
CA VAL A 164 0.35 16.92 -1.12
C VAL A 164 -0.18 16.44 0.23
N ALA A 165 -0.18 17.31 1.25
CA ALA A 165 -0.74 17.01 2.56
C ALA A 165 -2.22 16.60 2.47
N ASP A 166 -3.04 17.38 1.75
CA ASP A 166 -4.47 17.08 1.56
C ASP A 166 -4.69 15.76 0.83
N PHE A 167 -3.88 15.44 -0.19
CA PHE A 167 -3.91 14.14 -0.86
C PHE A 167 -3.65 13.01 0.14
N THR A 168 -2.60 13.11 0.95
CA THR A 168 -2.26 12.06 1.92
C THR A 168 -3.29 11.91 3.03
N ASN A 169 -3.82 13.02 3.56
CA ASN A 169 -4.87 13.00 4.58
C ASN A 169 -6.12 12.29 4.04
N ARG A 170 -6.59 12.65 2.83
CA ARG A 170 -7.77 12.02 2.21
C ARG A 170 -7.58 10.54 1.88
N ILE A 171 -6.37 10.14 1.49
CA ILE A 171 -6.05 8.72 1.25
C ILE A 171 -6.09 7.93 2.56
N SER A 172 -5.56 8.49 3.65
CA SER A 172 -5.63 7.86 4.98
C SER A 172 -7.07 7.79 5.51
N ASP A 173 -7.84 8.86 5.36
CA ASP A 173 -9.27 8.88 5.70
C ASP A 173 -10.03 7.78 4.93
N LEU A 174 -9.81 7.66 3.62
CA LEU A 174 -10.40 6.60 2.80
C LEU A 174 -10.08 5.22 3.37
N ARG A 175 -8.82 4.95 3.73
CA ARG A 175 -8.39 3.64 4.27
C ARG A 175 -9.06 3.34 5.61
N ASN A 176 -9.24 4.33 6.46
CA ASN A 176 -9.96 4.19 7.73
C ASN A 176 -11.45 3.92 7.49
N ASP A 177 -12.08 4.72 6.60
CA ASP A 177 -13.50 4.61 6.25
C ASP A 177 -13.84 3.21 5.69
N ILE A 178 -13.06 2.71 4.72
CA ILE A 178 -13.33 1.41 4.10
C ILE A 178 -12.82 0.23 4.94
N GLY A 179 -11.85 0.45 5.83
CA GLY A 179 -11.42 -0.54 6.83
C GLY A 179 -12.50 -0.83 7.87
N LYS A 180 -13.32 0.17 8.22
CA LYS A 180 -14.47 0.10 9.14
C LYS A 180 -14.10 -0.32 10.57
N GLN A 181 -12.90 0.03 11.04
CA GLN A 181 -12.38 -0.31 12.37
C GLN A 181 -11.66 0.87 13.04
N GLY A 182 -12.08 2.10 12.73
CA GLY A 182 -11.56 3.32 13.33
C GLY A 182 -10.25 3.83 12.72
N LEU A 183 -9.56 4.70 13.46
CA LEU A 183 -8.32 5.34 13.05
C LEU A 183 -7.17 4.33 13.12
N LYS A 184 -6.62 3.99 11.95
CA LYS A 184 -5.45 3.10 11.83
C LYS A 184 -4.42 3.62 10.85
N ASP A 185 -4.57 4.87 10.43
CA ASP A 185 -3.72 5.57 9.49
C ASP A 185 -3.97 7.06 9.56
N GLU A 186 -2.92 7.81 9.25
CA GLU A 186 -2.89 9.24 9.33
C GLU A 186 -2.05 9.77 8.17
N GLY A 187 -2.44 10.93 7.64
CA GLY A 187 -1.67 11.63 6.61
C GLY A 187 -0.43 12.32 7.18
N LEU A 188 0.23 13.13 6.35
CA LEU A 188 1.54 13.71 6.68
C LEU A 188 1.48 14.88 7.67
N ILE A 189 0.30 15.50 7.78
CA ILE A 189 0.02 16.63 8.66
C ILE A 189 -1.30 16.35 9.38
N VAL A 190 -1.23 16.26 10.70
CA VAL A 190 -2.36 15.94 11.58
C VAL A 190 -2.67 17.08 12.55
N PRO A 191 -3.89 17.16 13.12
CA PRO A 191 -4.15 17.99 14.28
C PRO A 191 -3.12 17.77 15.38
N LEU A 192 -2.76 18.83 16.11
CA LEU A 192 -1.66 18.82 17.08
C LEU A 192 -1.84 17.72 18.15
N GLU A 193 -3.08 17.50 18.57
CA GLU A 193 -3.50 16.50 19.55
C GLU A 193 -3.32 15.05 19.10
N LEU A 194 -3.26 14.79 17.79
CA LEU A 194 -3.04 13.46 17.24
C LEU A 194 -1.55 13.18 16.97
N GLY A 195 -0.75 14.23 16.77
CA GLY A 195 0.67 14.03 16.54
C GLY A 195 1.44 13.64 17.80
N ALA A 196 2.71 13.26 17.61
CA ALA A 196 3.52 12.66 18.67
C ALA A 196 3.53 13.50 19.96
N GLU A 197 3.19 12.86 21.08
CA GLU A 197 3.06 13.46 22.41
C GLU A 197 2.07 14.65 22.49
N GLY A 198 1.21 14.84 21.48
CA GLY A 198 0.35 16.00 21.35
C GLY A 198 1.11 17.32 21.12
N LYS A 199 2.33 17.25 20.57
CA LYS A 199 3.28 18.39 20.53
C LYS A 199 3.74 18.80 19.13
N ILE A 200 3.44 18.02 18.10
CA ILE A 200 3.88 18.30 16.73
C ILE A 200 2.84 17.83 15.72
N SER A 201 2.57 18.62 14.68
CA SER A 201 1.59 18.25 13.63
C SER A 201 2.18 17.42 12.49
N GLY A 202 3.52 17.38 12.35
CA GLY A 202 4.19 16.59 11.32
C GLY A 202 4.15 15.10 11.65
N ASN A 203 3.78 14.28 10.67
CA ASN A 203 3.52 12.85 10.86
C ASN A 203 4.17 11.98 9.77
N VAL A 204 5.50 12.02 9.71
CA VAL A 204 6.30 11.23 8.75
C VAL A 204 6.27 9.74 9.07
N ILE A 205 5.95 9.35 10.30
CA ILE A 205 5.80 7.95 10.72
C ILE A 205 4.47 7.85 11.48
N ALA A 206 3.48 7.21 10.88
CA ALA A 206 2.18 7.03 11.53
C ALA A 206 2.26 5.93 12.60
N GLY A 207 1.72 6.23 13.78
CA GLY A 207 1.60 5.32 14.91
C GLY A 207 0.42 5.71 15.78
N ASP A 208 0.06 4.84 16.72
CA ASP A 208 -0.96 5.13 17.71
C ASP A 208 -0.44 6.17 18.73
N ARG A 209 -1.22 6.39 19.80
CA ARG A 209 -0.88 7.35 20.85
C ARG A 209 0.50 7.10 21.48
N ASP A 210 0.96 5.85 21.51
CA ASP A 210 2.27 5.45 22.06
C ASP A 210 3.34 5.36 20.96
N SER A 211 3.04 5.88 19.75
CA SER A 211 3.87 5.76 18.55
C SER A 211 4.16 4.31 18.14
N VAL A 212 3.25 3.38 18.47
CA VAL A 212 3.30 1.99 18.04
C VAL A 212 2.57 1.84 16.70
N ALA A 213 3.13 1.06 15.78
CA ALA A 213 2.50 0.84 14.49
C ALA A 213 1.12 0.18 14.65
N TYR A 214 0.13 0.71 13.94
CA TYR A 214 -1.23 0.17 13.95
C TYR A 214 -1.28 -1.27 13.41
N ASP A 215 -2.25 -2.05 13.89
CA ASP A 215 -2.52 -3.40 13.39
C ASP A 215 -3.77 -3.39 12.49
N ARG A 216 -3.80 -4.23 11.45
CA ARG A 216 -5.03 -4.49 10.68
C ARG A 216 -5.35 -5.97 10.60
N SER A 217 -6.63 -6.30 10.71
CA SER A 217 -7.13 -7.64 10.46
C SER A 217 -7.11 -7.98 8.96
N PRO A 218 -7.17 -9.27 8.58
CA PRO A 218 -7.30 -9.66 7.19
C PRO A 218 -8.53 -9.04 6.48
N GLU A 219 -9.66 -8.93 7.17
CA GLU A 219 -10.89 -8.31 6.66
C GLU A 219 -10.67 -6.85 6.31
N GLU A 220 -10.05 -6.08 7.23
CA GLU A 220 -9.71 -4.67 7.00
C GLU A 220 -8.82 -4.52 5.77
N ILE A 221 -7.78 -5.37 5.65
CA ILE A 221 -6.88 -5.37 4.51
C ILE A 221 -7.66 -5.66 3.21
N LEU A 222 -8.48 -6.71 3.18
CA LEU A 222 -9.24 -7.11 2.00
C LEU A 222 -10.19 -6.00 1.54
N ARG A 223 -10.93 -5.37 2.47
CA ARG A 223 -11.80 -4.23 2.18
C ARG A 223 -11.06 -3.06 1.53
N ILE A 224 -9.85 -2.76 2.02
CA ILE A 224 -9.01 -1.68 1.52
C ILE A 224 -8.44 -2.00 0.14
N VAL A 225 -7.85 -3.18 -0.04
CA VAL A 225 -7.19 -3.55 -1.31
C VAL A 225 -8.19 -3.81 -2.42
N TYR A 226 -9.43 -4.19 -2.08
CA TYR A 226 -10.54 -4.25 -3.03
C TYR A 226 -11.14 -2.88 -3.32
N GLY A 227 -10.91 -1.88 -2.46
CA GLY A 227 -11.47 -0.54 -2.60
C GLY A 227 -13.00 -0.48 -2.50
N THR A 228 -13.64 -1.57 -2.04
CA THR A 228 -15.10 -1.71 -1.98
C THR A 228 -15.67 -1.52 -0.57
N GLY A 229 -14.81 -1.52 0.45
CA GLY A 229 -15.27 -1.57 1.85
C GLY A 229 -15.94 -2.90 2.23
N SER A 230 -15.75 -3.95 1.41
CA SER A 230 -16.23 -5.32 1.65
C SER A 230 -15.15 -6.35 1.33
N GLU A 231 -14.80 -7.18 2.30
CA GLU A 231 -13.86 -8.29 2.20
C GLU A 231 -14.35 -9.43 1.30
N SER A 232 -15.63 -9.42 0.94
CA SER A 232 -16.28 -10.42 0.07
C SER A 232 -16.52 -9.93 -1.35
N ILE A 233 -16.23 -8.66 -1.68
CA ILE A 233 -16.45 -8.08 -3.01
C ILE A 233 -15.10 -7.65 -3.58
N PRO A 234 -14.47 -8.49 -4.42
CA PRO A 234 -13.27 -8.14 -5.17
C PRO A 234 -13.41 -6.85 -5.99
N GLY A 235 -12.27 -6.19 -6.24
CA GLY A 235 -12.20 -4.91 -6.93
C GLY A 235 -10.84 -4.26 -6.76
N GLY A 236 -10.74 -2.97 -7.06
CA GLY A 236 -9.56 -2.17 -6.76
C GLY A 236 -8.28 -2.81 -7.29
N PHE A 237 -7.29 -3.00 -6.41
CA PHE A 237 -6.00 -3.60 -6.78
C PHE A 237 -6.06 -5.10 -7.02
N LEU A 238 -7.12 -5.78 -6.60
CA LEU A 238 -7.34 -7.21 -6.73
C LEU A 238 -8.71 -7.48 -7.37
N PRO A 239 -8.87 -7.21 -8.67
CA PRO A 239 -10.17 -7.28 -9.35
C PRO A 239 -10.80 -8.69 -9.31
N TRP A 240 -10.00 -9.74 -9.21
CA TRP A 240 -10.47 -11.13 -9.09
C TRP A 240 -10.33 -11.70 -7.67
N GLY A 241 -10.02 -10.83 -6.71
CA GLY A 241 -9.86 -11.19 -5.32
C GLY A 241 -8.42 -11.56 -4.99
N GLY A 242 -8.20 -11.73 -3.69
CA GLY A 242 -6.95 -12.20 -3.14
C GLY A 242 -6.87 -13.71 -3.20
N ASP A 243 -5.68 -14.24 -3.02
CA ASP A 243 -5.43 -15.68 -2.98
C ASP A 243 -4.91 -16.11 -1.59
N GLY A 244 -4.85 -17.42 -1.37
CA GLY A 244 -4.62 -18.04 -0.08
C GLY A 244 -5.91 -18.34 0.68
N GLN A 245 -5.81 -19.20 1.70
CA GLN A 245 -6.96 -19.71 2.45
C GLN A 245 -7.83 -18.61 3.06
N ILE A 246 -7.22 -17.58 3.65
CA ILE A 246 -7.93 -16.49 4.31
C ILE A 246 -8.71 -15.63 3.30
N ALA A 247 -8.07 -15.18 2.20
CA ALA A 247 -8.77 -14.36 1.22
C ALA A 247 -9.92 -15.14 0.56
N ARG A 248 -9.66 -16.41 0.22
CA ARG A 248 -10.66 -17.30 -0.38
C ARG A 248 -11.83 -17.56 0.55
N SER A 249 -11.66 -17.63 1.87
CA SER A 249 -12.79 -17.89 2.78
C SER A 249 -13.85 -16.78 2.78
N TYR A 250 -13.53 -15.55 2.34
CA TYR A 250 -14.51 -14.46 2.22
C TYR A 250 -15.20 -14.38 0.86
N THR A 251 -14.64 -15.04 -0.17
CA THR A 251 -15.12 -14.96 -1.55
C THR A 251 -15.65 -16.29 -2.11
N PHE A 252 -15.34 -17.42 -1.46
CA PHE A 252 -15.89 -18.73 -1.82
C PHE A 252 -17.39 -18.80 -1.50
N GLY A 253 -18.20 -19.14 -2.52
CA GLY A 253 -19.66 -19.24 -2.45
C GLY A 253 -20.43 -18.29 -3.38
N LYS A 254 -19.75 -17.50 -4.23
CA LYS A 254 -20.40 -16.54 -5.14
C LYS A 254 -20.00 -16.62 -6.62
N TYR A 255 -19.32 -17.69 -7.05
CA TYR A 255 -19.13 -18.02 -8.48
C TYR A 255 -19.24 -19.53 -8.66
#